data_AF-A0A4Z0L6B3-F1
#
_entry.id   AF-A0A4Z0L6B3-F1
#
_cell.length_a   1.000
_cell.length_b   1.000
_cell.length_c   1.000
_cell.angle_alpha   90.00
_cell.angle_beta   90.00
_cell.angle_gamma   90.00
#
_symmetry.space_group_name_H-M   'P 1'
#
loop_
_entity.id
_entity.type
_entity.pdbx_description
1 polymer ?
#
loop_
_entity_poly.entity_id
_entity_poly.type
_entity_poly.pdbx_seq_one_letter_code
_entity_poly.pdbx_strand_id
1 'polypeptide(L)'
;PGAALSTRSTPQPAREKGAHDAAFARRIHALFTVPKTCVVGYNNVRFDDEVTRNIFYRNFYDPYAWSWQHDNSRWDLLDVMRACYALRPEGINWPENDDGLPSFRLEHLTQANGIEHSNAHDAMADVYATIAMAQLVKTRQPRLFDYLYSHRSKHKLAALIDVPQMKPLVHVSGMFGAWRGNTSWVAPLAWHPENRNAVIMVELAGDISPHLELDSDTLRARLYTAKTDLGDHAAVPVKLVHINKCPVLAQANTLRPEDADRLGINRQHCLDNLKVLRENP
;
A
#
# COMPACT_ATOMS: atom_id res chain seq x y z
N PRO A 1 23.70 -13.10 2.88
CA PRO A 1 24.45 -12.48 4.00
C PRO A 1 23.72 -11.29 4.65
N GLY A 2 23.32 -10.26 3.89
CA GLY A 2 22.63 -9.07 4.44
C GLY A 2 21.35 -9.37 5.24
N ALA A 3 20.51 -10.30 4.78
CA ALA A 3 19.31 -10.70 5.52
C ALA A 3 19.63 -11.30 6.91
N ALA A 4 20.64 -12.17 7.01
CA ALA A 4 21.06 -12.78 8.28
C ALA A 4 21.66 -11.75 9.26
N LEU A 5 22.30 -10.69 8.75
CA LEU A 5 22.77 -9.57 9.57
C LEU A 5 21.61 -8.73 10.09
N SER A 6 20.59 -8.48 9.26
CA SER A 6 19.39 -7.74 9.62
C SER A 6 18.55 -8.48 10.67
N THR A 7 18.24 -9.75 10.43
CA THR A 7 17.43 -10.59 11.34
C THR A 7 18.23 -11.18 12.50
N ARG A 8 19.54 -10.94 12.54
CA ARG A 8 20.49 -11.54 13.49
C ARG A 8 20.33 -13.06 13.63
N SER A 9 19.90 -13.73 12.56
CA SER A 9 19.55 -15.15 12.54
C SER A 9 20.43 -15.89 11.56
N THR A 10 21.23 -16.83 12.07
CA THR A 10 22.04 -17.74 11.27
C THR A 10 21.24 -19.01 10.90
N PRO A 11 21.68 -19.85 9.95
CA PRO A 11 20.93 -21.06 9.60
C PRO A 11 20.93 -22.13 10.71
N GLN A 12 21.91 -22.11 11.63
CA GLN A 12 22.05 -23.16 12.65
C GLN A 12 20.85 -23.19 13.63
N PRO A 13 20.41 -22.08 14.24
CA PRO A 13 19.20 -22.07 15.08
C PRO A 13 17.94 -22.51 14.35
N ALA A 14 17.76 -22.10 13.08
CA ALA A 14 16.62 -22.51 12.27
C ALA A 14 16.62 -24.03 12.00
N ARG A 15 17.80 -24.62 11.78
CA ARG A 15 17.95 -26.08 11.62
C ARG A 15 17.70 -26.84 12.92
N GLU A 16 18.13 -26.29 14.05
CA GLU A 16 18.03 -26.94 15.37
C GLU A 16 16.63 -26.83 16.01
N LYS A 17 15.99 -25.66 15.87
CA LYS A 17 14.71 -25.36 16.53
C LYS A 17 13.51 -25.37 15.58
N GLY A 18 13.77 -25.31 14.27
CA GLY A 18 12.73 -25.24 13.26
C GLY A 18 12.07 -26.58 12.97
N ALA A 19 11.06 -26.53 12.11
CA ALA A 19 10.45 -27.70 11.50
C ALA A 19 10.72 -27.68 9.98
N HIS A 20 10.71 -28.85 9.34
CA HIS A 20 10.71 -28.91 7.88
C HIS A 20 9.56 -28.12 7.25
N ASP A 21 9.76 -27.65 6.02
CA ASP A 21 8.87 -26.69 5.33
C ASP A 21 7.41 -27.18 5.28
N ALA A 22 7.17 -28.48 5.11
CA ALA A 22 5.82 -29.05 5.08
C ALA A 22 5.09 -28.95 6.43
N ALA A 23 5.75 -29.22 7.57
CA ALA A 23 5.12 -29.01 8.87
C ALA A 23 4.95 -27.52 9.20
N PHE A 24 5.87 -26.68 8.74
CA PHE A 24 5.77 -25.23 8.88
C PHE A 24 4.55 -24.69 8.12
N ALA A 25 4.42 -25.07 6.84
CA ALA A 25 3.27 -24.76 5.99
C ALA A 25 1.96 -25.24 6.61
N ARG A 26 1.91 -26.48 7.11
CA ARG A 26 0.73 -27.04 7.78
C ARG A 26 0.29 -26.21 8.98
N ARG A 27 1.24 -25.75 9.80
CA ARG A 27 0.94 -24.92 10.98
C ARG A 27 0.38 -23.56 10.58
N ILE A 28 1.02 -22.86 9.64
CA ILE A 28 0.54 -21.56 9.14
C ILE A 28 -0.83 -21.72 8.49
N HIS A 29 -1.00 -22.71 7.62
CA HIS A 29 -2.27 -22.98 6.95
C HIS A 29 -3.39 -23.20 7.96
N ALA A 30 -3.18 -24.03 8.98
CA ALA A 30 -4.18 -24.28 10.02
C ALA A 30 -4.62 -23.00 10.76
N LEU A 31 -3.69 -22.07 11.02
CA LEU A 31 -4.01 -20.77 11.62
C LEU A 31 -4.75 -19.84 10.64
N PHE A 32 -4.30 -19.80 9.38
CA PHE A 32 -4.83 -18.89 8.37
C PHE A 32 -6.19 -19.31 7.81
N THR A 33 -6.59 -20.57 7.97
CA THR A 33 -7.89 -21.09 7.50
C THR A 33 -8.96 -21.16 8.59
N VAL A 34 -8.73 -20.63 9.78
CA VAL A 34 -9.81 -20.44 10.78
C VAL A 34 -10.86 -19.49 10.17
N PRO A 35 -12.16 -19.84 10.15
CA PRO A 35 -13.21 -18.98 9.59
C PRO A 35 -13.26 -17.59 10.23
N LYS A 36 -13.66 -16.59 9.43
CA LYS A 36 -13.79 -15.17 9.84
C LYS A 36 -12.49 -14.54 10.34
N THR A 37 -11.35 -15.00 9.84
CA THR A 37 -10.03 -14.47 10.19
C THR A 37 -9.61 -13.36 9.24
N CYS A 38 -9.12 -12.24 9.80
CA CYS A 38 -8.42 -11.21 9.03
C CYS A 38 -6.92 -11.33 9.30
N VAL A 39 -6.17 -11.84 8.33
CA VAL A 39 -4.71 -11.92 8.42
C VAL A 39 -4.12 -10.54 8.08
N VAL A 40 -3.31 -10.00 8.97
CA VAL A 40 -2.75 -8.66 8.86
C VAL A 40 -1.35 -8.60 9.43
N GLY A 41 -0.50 -7.77 8.83
CA GLY A 41 0.82 -7.44 9.32
C GLY A 41 1.19 -6.01 8.92
N TYR A 42 2.50 -5.77 8.83
CA TYR A 42 3.06 -4.49 8.41
C TYR A 42 3.89 -4.69 7.14
N ASN A 43 3.41 -4.18 6.00
CA ASN A 43 3.95 -4.46 4.66
C ASN A 43 3.79 -5.92 4.19
N ASN A 44 2.88 -6.68 4.81
CA ASN A 44 2.69 -8.10 4.50
C ASN A 44 2.17 -8.34 3.08
N VAL A 45 1.29 -7.46 2.55
CA VAL A 45 0.66 -7.70 1.24
C VAL A 45 1.66 -7.74 0.09
N ARG A 46 2.79 -7.04 0.24
CA ARG A 46 3.87 -6.99 -0.75
C ARG A 46 5.07 -7.88 -0.40
N PHE A 47 5.09 -8.50 0.78
CA PHE A 47 6.19 -9.34 1.25
C PHE A 47 5.70 -10.66 1.88
N ASP A 48 5.25 -10.67 3.13
CA ASP A 48 4.90 -11.89 3.88
C ASP A 48 3.79 -12.71 3.23
N ASP A 49 2.82 -12.06 2.57
CA ASP A 49 1.77 -12.73 1.81
C ASP A 49 2.35 -13.48 0.59
N GLU A 50 3.36 -12.92 -0.06
CA GLU A 50 4.05 -13.58 -1.18
C GLU A 50 4.92 -14.74 -0.67
N VAL A 51 5.55 -14.60 0.50
CA VAL A 51 6.24 -15.71 1.19
C VAL A 51 5.24 -16.83 1.52
N THR A 52 4.10 -16.49 2.10
CA THR A 52 3.02 -17.44 2.45
C THR A 52 2.51 -18.18 1.22
N ARG A 53 2.20 -17.46 0.12
CA ARG A 53 1.80 -18.07 -1.16
C ARG A 53 2.81 -19.07 -1.66
N ASN A 54 4.10 -18.72 -1.62
CA ASN A 54 5.17 -19.61 -2.09
C ASN A 54 5.36 -20.83 -1.17
N ILE A 55 5.25 -20.65 0.16
CA ILE A 55 5.27 -21.76 1.12
C ILE A 55 4.12 -22.73 0.86
N PHE A 56 2.89 -22.22 0.69
CA PHE A 56 1.72 -23.04 0.39
C PHE A 56 1.85 -23.74 -0.97
N TYR A 57 2.27 -23.01 -2.00
CA TYR A 57 2.51 -23.55 -3.34
C TYR A 57 3.49 -24.73 -3.33
N ARG A 58 4.66 -24.58 -2.69
CA ARG A 58 5.68 -25.64 -2.64
C ARG A 58 5.25 -26.85 -1.81
N ASN A 59 4.30 -26.67 -0.89
CA ASN A 59 3.84 -27.70 0.05
C ASN A 59 2.39 -28.15 -0.22
N PHE A 60 1.91 -27.99 -1.47
CA PHE A 60 0.62 -28.51 -1.96
C PHE A 60 -0.64 -27.99 -1.25
N TYR A 61 -0.57 -26.77 -0.71
CA TYR A 61 -1.75 -26.03 -0.23
C TYR A 61 -2.20 -25.00 -1.28
N ASP A 62 -3.49 -24.66 -1.30
CA ASP A 62 -3.97 -23.56 -2.15
C ASP A 62 -3.33 -22.23 -1.70
N PRO A 63 -2.59 -21.54 -2.58
CA PRO A 63 -1.82 -20.35 -2.19
C PRO A 63 -2.70 -19.12 -1.91
N TYR A 64 -4.00 -19.16 -2.23
CA TYR A 64 -4.89 -18.00 -2.15
C TYR A 64 -6.10 -18.21 -1.24
N ALA A 65 -6.61 -19.44 -1.11
CA ALA A 65 -7.83 -19.80 -0.38
C ALA A 65 -7.93 -19.18 1.02
N TRP A 66 -6.82 -19.20 1.75
CA TRP A 66 -6.71 -18.63 3.10
C TRP A 66 -7.14 -17.17 3.22
N SER A 67 -7.04 -16.38 2.14
CA SER A 67 -7.31 -14.95 2.12
C SER A 67 -8.76 -14.58 1.81
N TRP A 68 -9.64 -15.54 1.49
CA TRP A 68 -11.01 -15.27 1.07
C TRP A 68 -12.05 -16.35 1.41
N GLN A 69 -11.66 -17.63 1.56
CA GLN A 69 -12.62 -18.68 1.95
C GLN A 69 -13.08 -18.48 3.39
N HIS A 70 -14.28 -18.98 3.71
CA HIS A 70 -14.83 -18.95 5.08
C HIS A 70 -14.96 -17.54 5.69
N ASP A 71 -15.30 -16.55 4.87
CA ASP A 71 -15.35 -15.13 5.24
C ASP A 71 -14.00 -14.57 5.74
N ASN A 72 -12.89 -15.20 5.34
CA ASN A 72 -11.56 -14.68 5.65
C ASN A 72 -11.23 -13.46 4.78
N SER A 73 -10.27 -12.68 5.26
CA SER A 73 -9.78 -11.50 4.56
C SER A 73 -8.32 -11.24 4.91
N ARG A 74 -7.73 -10.26 4.22
CA ARG A 74 -6.40 -9.75 4.56
C ARG A 74 -6.38 -8.23 4.66
N TRP A 75 -5.36 -7.70 5.33
CA TRP A 75 -5.13 -6.27 5.46
C TRP A 75 -3.63 -5.97 5.64
N ASP A 76 -3.23 -4.71 5.58
CA ASP A 76 -1.84 -4.26 5.72
C ASP A 76 -1.81 -2.88 6.39
N LEU A 77 -1.09 -2.75 7.50
CA LEU A 77 -1.05 -1.50 8.26
C LEU A 77 -0.09 -0.46 7.68
N LEU A 78 0.84 -0.80 6.79
CA LEU A 78 1.78 0.18 6.24
C LEU A 78 1.05 1.32 5.51
N ASP A 79 0.15 0.97 4.59
CA ASP A 79 -0.61 1.98 3.85
C ASP A 79 -1.70 2.64 4.74
N VAL A 80 -2.11 1.99 5.85
CA VAL A 80 -2.95 2.64 6.89
C VAL A 80 -2.19 3.74 7.61
N MET A 81 -0.93 3.51 7.99
CA MET A 81 -0.10 4.54 8.62
C MET A 81 0.12 5.73 7.69
N ARG A 82 0.44 5.46 6.42
CA ARG A 82 0.57 6.50 5.39
C ARG A 82 -0.73 7.29 5.22
N ALA A 83 -1.87 6.62 5.18
CA ALA A 83 -3.16 7.27 5.03
C ALA A 83 -3.52 8.11 6.25
N CYS A 84 -3.18 7.63 7.46
CA CYS A 84 -3.38 8.39 8.68
C CYS A 84 -2.53 9.67 8.68
N TYR A 85 -1.23 9.58 8.39
CA TYR A 85 -0.37 10.76 8.24
C TYR A 85 -0.88 11.74 7.17
N ALA A 86 -1.27 11.21 6.01
CA ALA A 86 -1.66 12.04 4.88
C ALA A 86 -2.99 12.74 5.10
N LEU A 87 -3.98 12.05 5.69
CA LEU A 87 -5.36 12.54 5.73
C LEU A 87 -5.74 13.06 7.11
N ARG A 88 -5.32 12.40 8.19
CA ARG A 88 -5.74 12.74 9.57
C ARG A 88 -4.56 12.53 10.53
N PRO A 89 -3.52 13.37 10.45
CA PRO A 89 -2.28 13.17 11.20
C PRO A 89 -2.45 13.43 12.70
N GLU A 90 -3.49 14.14 13.11
CA GLU A 90 -3.65 14.63 14.47
C GLU A 90 -3.71 13.48 15.49
N GLY A 91 -2.98 13.61 16.59
CA GLY A 91 -2.99 12.66 17.71
C GLY A 91 -1.96 11.52 17.63
N ILE A 92 -1.14 11.46 16.57
CA ILE A 92 -0.02 10.52 16.42
C ILE A 92 1.25 11.33 16.16
N ASN A 93 2.36 10.94 16.78
CA ASN A 93 3.67 11.53 16.51
C ASN A 93 4.27 10.87 15.27
N TRP A 94 4.67 11.68 14.30
CA TRP A 94 5.20 11.21 13.02
C TRP A 94 6.70 11.48 12.95
N PRO A 95 7.56 10.44 12.99
CA PRO A 95 9.00 10.62 12.91
C PRO A 95 9.42 11.05 11.51
N GLU A 96 10.46 11.85 11.42
CA GLU A 96 11.13 12.19 10.17
C GLU A 96 12.37 11.29 9.97
N ASN A 97 12.78 11.10 8.72
CA ASN A 97 14.05 10.49 8.36
C ASN A 97 15.16 11.55 8.27
N ASP A 98 16.38 11.12 7.93
CA ASP A 98 17.54 12.01 7.82
C ASP A 98 17.39 13.10 6.75
N ASP A 99 16.46 12.94 5.79
CA ASP A 99 16.13 13.92 4.74
C ASP A 99 14.99 14.88 5.15
N GLY A 100 14.49 14.81 6.38
CA GLY A 100 13.33 15.60 6.84
C GLY A 100 11.99 15.14 6.27
N LEU A 101 11.91 13.90 5.77
CA LEU A 101 10.70 13.29 5.20
C LEU A 101 10.04 12.33 6.20
N PRO A 102 8.71 12.15 6.16
CA PRO A 102 8.02 11.25 7.09
C PRO A 102 8.50 9.81 6.94
N SER A 103 8.86 9.19 8.07
CA SER A 103 9.29 7.80 8.15
C SER A 103 8.16 6.90 8.62
N PHE A 104 7.94 5.81 7.87
CA PHE A 104 6.93 4.79 8.19
C PHE A 104 7.57 3.45 8.58
N ARG A 105 8.83 3.46 9.03
CA ARG A 105 9.44 2.27 9.62
C ARG A 105 8.81 2.01 10.99
N LEU A 106 8.53 0.74 11.30
CA LEU A 106 7.75 0.36 12.48
C LEU A 106 8.50 0.74 13.77
N GLU A 107 9.81 0.54 13.79
CA GLU A 107 10.73 0.94 14.86
C GLU A 107 10.73 2.45 15.11
N HIS A 108 10.70 3.28 14.06
CA HIS A 108 10.63 4.74 14.22
C HIS A 108 9.27 5.18 14.77
N LEU A 109 8.18 4.60 14.25
CA LEU A 109 6.82 4.96 14.66
C LEU A 109 6.55 4.59 16.12
N THR A 110 6.95 3.38 16.53
CA THR A 110 6.80 2.93 17.92
C THR A 110 7.61 3.78 18.88
N GLN A 111 8.88 4.07 18.57
CA GLN A 111 9.73 4.95 19.36
C GLN A 111 9.12 6.35 19.51
N ALA A 112 8.68 6.97 18.41
CA ALA A 112 8.09 8.31 18.41
C ALA A 112 6.80 8.41 19.23
N ASN A 113 6.09 7.29 19.43
CA ASN A 113 4.81 7.24 20.15
C ASN A 113 4.92 6.58 21.53
N GLY A 114 6.14 6.34 22.04
CA GLY A 114 6.37 5.78 23.37
C GLY A 114 5.89 4.33 23.52
N ILE A 115 5.86 3.57 22.42
CA ILE A 115 5.49 2.16 22.40
C ILE A 115 6.77 1.34 22.54
N GLU A 116 6.78 0.40 23.49
CA GLU A 116 7.90 -0.52 23.65
C GLU A 116 8.06 -1.37 22.40
N HIS A 117 9.25 -1.30 21.81
CA HIS A 117 9.65 -2.11 20.66
C HIS A 117 11.04 -2.69 20.96
N SER A 118 11.05 -3.68 21.84
CA SER A 118 12.26 -4.46 22.14
C SER A 118 12.76 -5.17 20.87
N ASN A 119 14.07 -5.45 20.79
CA ASN A 119 14.74 -6.18 19.71
C ASN A 119 14.02 -6.14 18.35
N ALA A 120 13.97 -4.97 17.70
CA ALA A 120 13.44 -4.84 16.34
C ALA A 120 14.04 -5.93 15.43
N HIS A 121 13.20 -6.48 14.54
CA HIS A 121 13.48 -7.67 13.71
C HIS A 121 13.40 -9.03 14.44
N ASP A 122 12.89 -9.07 15.67
CA ASP A 122 12.28 -10.27 16.25
C ASP A 122 10.81 -10.38 15.81
N ALA A 123 10.42 -11.56 15.32
CA ALA A 123 9.10 -11.77 14.74
C ALA A 123 7.95 -11.50 15.73
N MET A 124 8.12 -11.80 17.02
CA MET A 124 7.08 -11.55 18.02
C MET A 124 7.05 -10.08 18.44
N ALA A 125 8.21 -9.43 18.58
CA ALA A 125 8.29 -8.01 18.87
C ALA A 125 7.60 -7.17 17.77
N ASP A 126 7.88 -7.47 16.50
CA ASP A 126 7.25 -6.80 15.36
C ASP A 126 5.72 -7.00 15.33
N VAL A 127 5.23 -8.17 15.75
CA VAL A 127 3.78 -8.44 15.89
C VAL A 127 3.16 -7.56 16.97
N TYR A 128 3.76 -7.46 18.16
CA TYR A 128 3.25 -6.62 19.24
C TYR A 128 3.30 -5.13 18.87
N ALA A 129 4.38 -4.67 18.24
CA ALA A 129 4.51 -3.33 17.71
C ALA A 129 3.40 -3.02 16.68
N THR A 130 3.13 -3.95 15.77
CA THR A 130 2.06 -3.83 14.76
C THR A 130 0.68 -3.72 15.42
N ILE A 131 0.38 -4.54 16.44
CA ILE A 131 -0.87 -4.49 17.21
C ILE A 131 -1.01 -3.13 17.91
N ALA A 132 0.04 -2.66 18.58
CA ALA A 132 0.04 -1.39 19.30
C ALA A 132 -0.19 -0.21 18.35
N MET A 133 0.45 -0.21 17.18
CA MET A 133 0.19 0.80 16.15
C MET A 133 -1.26 0.76 15.63
N ALA A 134 -1.82 -0.44 15.42
CA ALA A 134 -3.23 -0.57 15.04
C ALA A 134 -4.17 0.02 16.10
N GLN A 135 -3.92 -0.26 17.37
CA GLN A 135 -4.68 0.26 18.51
C GLN A 135 -4.56 1.79 18.62
N LEU A 136 -3.36 2.33 18.40
CA LEU A 136 -3.11 3.76 18.40
C LEU A 136 -3.94 4.45 17.30
N VAL A 137 -3.87 3.98 16.06
CA VAL A 137 -4.67 4.54 14.95
C VAL A 137 -6.16 4.41 15.21
N LYS A 138 -6.61 3.25 15.68
CA LYS A 138 -8.03 3.03 16.02
C LYS A 138 -8.53 3.98 17.11
N THR A 139 -7.69 4.32 18.08
CA THR A 139 -8.04 5.22 19.19
C THR A 139 -8.04 6.68 18.76
N ARG A 140 -7.00 7.09 18.01
CA ARG A 140 -6.79 8.50 17.62
C ARG A 140 -7.64 8.90 16.42
N GLN A 141 -7.86 7.98 15.48
CA GLN A 141 -8.55 8.23 14.20
C GLN A 141 -9.55 7.10 13.86
N PRO A 142 -10.56 6.84 14.71
CA PRO A 142 -11.47 5.69 14.57
C PRO A 142 -12.23 5.69 13.24
N ARG A 143 -12.73 6.85 12.79
CA ARG A 143 -13.47 6.95 11.52
C ARG A 143 -12.62 6.57 10.32
N LEU A 144 -11.35 6.99 10.31
CA LEU A 144 -10.43 6.64 9.24
C LEU A 144 -10.07 5.15 9.31
N PHE A 145 -9.80 4.63 10.51
CA PHE A 145 -9.53 3.21 10.71
C PHE A 145 -10.68 2.33 10.21
N ASP A 146 -11.92 2.62 10.59
CA ASP A 146 -13.10 1.87 10.18
C ASP A 146 -13.36 1.98 8.66
N TYR A 147 -13.14 3.17 8.09
CA TYR A 147 -13.22 3.39 6.66
C TYR A 147 -12.21 2.50 5.92
N LEU A 148 -10.92 2.54 6.30
CA LEU A 148 -9.86 1.78 5.64
C LEU A 148 -10.04 0.27 5.85
N TYR A 149 -10.46 -0.15 7.05
CA TYR A 149 -10.75 -1.54 7.35
C TYR A 149 -11.88 -2.04 6.44
N SER A 150 -13.01 -1.35 6.36
CA SER A 150 -14.13 -1.75 5.49
C SER A 150 -13.77 -1.74 4.01
N HIS A 151 -12.92 -0.81 3.57
CA HIS A 151 -12.43 -0.71 2.19
C HIS A 151 -11.21 -1.59 1.88
N ARG A 152 -10.82 -2.53 2.76
CA ARG A 152 -9.88 -3.60 2.36
C ARG A 152 -10.50 -4.58 1.36
N SER A 153 -11.83 -4.63 1.29
CA SER A 153 -12.59 -5.48 0.38
C SER A 153 -12.54 -4.96 -1.05
N LYS A 154 -12.14 -5.84 -1.98
CA LYS A 154 -12.11 -5.53 -3.42
C LYS A 154 -13.47 -5.04 -3.96
N HIS A 155 -14.58 -5.52 -3.41
CA HIS A 155 -15.93 -5.11 -3.83
C HIS A 155 -16.28 -3.70 -3.36
N LYS A 156 -15.89 -3.35 -2.12
CA LYS A 156 -16.05 -1.98 -1.60
C LYS A 156 -15.19 -0.98 -2.36
N LEU A 157 -13.96 -1.35 -2.71
CA LEU A 157 -13.07 -0.53 -3.54
C LEU A 157 -13.62 -0.35 -4.96
N ALA A 158 -14.11 -1.42 -5.59
CA ALA A 158 -14.69 -1.35 -6.93
C ALA A 158 -15.86 -0.36 -7.01
N ALA A 159 -16.67 -0.24 -5.95
CA ALA A 159 -17.77 0.72 -5.88
C ALA A 159 -17.33 2.21 -5.87
N LEU A 160 -16.05 2.50 -5.59
CA LEU A 160 -15.51 3.85 -5.70
C LEU A 160 -15.09 4.21 -7.13
N ILE A 161 -14.83 3.19 -7.96
CA ILE A 161 -14.21 3.34 -9.28
C ILE A 161 -15.31 3.54 -10.33
N ASP A 162 -15.37 4.76 -10.86
CA ASP A 162 -16.23 5.13 -11.98
C ASP A 162 -15.34 5.55 -13.16
N VAL A 163 -15.03 4.57 -14.01
CA VAL A 163 -14.20 4.73 -15.21
C VAL A 163 -14.87 5.67 -16.23
N PRO A 164 -16.14 5.48 -16.63
CA PRO A 164 -16.77 6.35 -17.64
C PRO A 164 -16.75 7.84 -17.27
N GLN A 165 -16.92 8.18 -16.00
CA GLN A 165 -16.89 9.57 -15.53
C GLN A 165 -15.49 10.04 -15.13
N MET A 166 -14.47 9.18 -15.21
CA MET A 166 -13.12 9.40 -14.67
C MET A 166 -13.17 10.00 -13.26
N LYS A 167 -14.02 9.46 -12.38
CA LYS A 167 -14.30 10.07 -11.07
C LYS A 167 -13.00 10.16 -10.26
N PRO A 168 -12.55 11.37 -9.84
CA PRO A 168 -11.29 11.51 -9.14
C PRO A 168 -11.37 10.89 -7.74
N LEU A 169 -10.30 10.22 -7.36
CA LEU A 169 -10.12 9.57 -6.07
C LEU A 169 -8.82 10.05 -5.42
N VAL A 170 -8.80 10.07 -4.09
CA VAL A 170 -7.55 10.12 -3.33
C VAL A 170 -6.95 8.73 -3.31
N HIS A 171 -5.67 8.62 -3.63
CA HIS A 171 -4.91 7.39 -3.48
C HIS A 171 -3.68 7.61 -2.62
N VAL A 172 -3.46 6.73 -1.65
CA VAL A 172 -2.26 6.72 -0.81
C VAL A 172 -1.44 5.47 -1.14
N SER A 173 -0.16 5.67 -1.47
CA SER A 173 0.75 4.61 -1.90
C SER A 173 2.21 5.05 -1.82
N GLY A 174 3.07 4.18 -1.29
CA GLY A 174 4.52 4.40 -1.24
C GLY A 174 5.17 4.86 -2.56
N MET A 175 4.66 4.38 -3.71
CA MET A 175 5.15 4.74 -5.05
C MET A 175 5.11 6.24 -5.37
N PHE A 176 4.28 7.02 -4.66
CA PHE A 176 4.17 8.45 -4.87
C PHE A 176 5.35 9.23 -4.25
N GLY A 177 6.04 8.66 -3.26
CA GLY A 177 7.14 9.30 -2.55
C GLY A 177 6.74 10.00 -1.26
N ALA A 178 7.65 10.01 -0.28
CA ALA A 178 7.40 10.55 1.06
C ALA A 178 7.28 12.08 1.09
N TRP A 179 7.90 12.79 0.13
CA TRP A 179 7.86 14.25 -0.02
C TRP A 179 6.47 14.85 -0.20
N ARG A 180 5.48 14.04 -0.61
CA ARG A 180 4.06 14.41 -0.69
C ARG A 180 3.16 13.53 0.18
N GLY A 181 3.72 13.03 1.28
CA GLY A 181 3.03 12.13 2.21
C GLY A 181 2.45 10.89 1.53
N ASN A 182 3.14 10.36 0.50
CA ASN A 182 2.71 9.20 -0.26
C ASN A 182 1.30 9.33 -0.87
N THR A 183 0.84 10.54 -1.20
CA THR A 183 -0.56 10.80 -1.57
C THR A 183 -0.67 11.58 -2.86
N SER A 184 -1.72 11.28 -3.64
CA SER A 184 -2.10 12.05 -4.82
C SER A 184 -3.60 11.90 -5.12
N TRP A 185 -4.14 12.79 -5.95
CA TRP A 185 -5.38 12.52 -6.67
C TRP A 185 -5.09 11.70 -7.93
N VAL A 186 -5.97 10.74 -8.19
CA VAL A 186 -5.92 9.86 -9.36
C VAL A 186 -7.26 9.80 -10.05
N ALA A 187 -7.25 9.54 -11.36
CA ALA A 187 -8.44 9.28 -12.16
C ALA A 187 -8.34 7.90 -12.82
N PRO A 188 -9.40 7.06 -12.76
CA PRO A 188 -9.42 5.78 -13.43
C PRO A 188 -9.65 5.95 -14.94
N LEU A 189 -8.73 5.44 -15.75
CA LEU A 189 -8.88 5.46 -17.22
C LEU A 189 -9.58 4.21 -17.75
N ALA A 190 -9.18 3.04 -17.26
CA ALA A 190 -9.70 1.76 -17.74
C ALA A 190 -9.39 0.63 -16.76
N TRP A 191 -10.14 -0.45 -16.86
CA TRP A 191 -9.73 -1.73 -16.27
C TRP A 191 -8.58 -2.32 -17.08
N HIS A 192 -7.63 -2.97 -16.40
CA HIS A 192 -6.52 -3.61 -17.09
C HIS A 192 -7.03 -4.75 -17.99
N PRO A 193 -6.55 -4.89 -19.23
CA PRO A 193 -7.10 -5.85 -20.21
C PRO A 193 -6.98 -7.32 -19.77
N GLU A 194 -5.87 -7.68 -19.12
CA GLU A 194 -5.63 -9.06 -18.67
C GLU A 194 -5.90 -9.29 -17.17
N ASN A 195 -5.42 -8.40 -16.30
CA ASN A 195 -5.56 -8.53 -14.85
C ASN A 195 -6.87 -7.90 -14.34
N ARG A 196 -7.90 -8.73 -14.15
CA ARG A 196 -9.21 -8.32 -13.61
C ARG A 196 -9.20 -7.58 -12.25
N ASN A 197 -8.09 -7.68 -11.50
CA ASN A 197 -7.95 -7.00 -10.21
C ASN A 197 -7.13 -5.70 -10.32
N ALA A 198 -6.75 -5.27 -11.52
CA ALA A 198 -5.98 -4.05 -11.73
C ALA A 198 -6.81 -3.01 -12.50
N VAL A 199 -6.74 -1.77 -12.04
CA VAL A 199 -7.28 -0.60 -12.72
C VAL A 199 -6.13 0.34 -13.09
N ILE A 200 -6.17 0.87 -14.31
CA ILE A 200 -5.22 1.84 -14.84
C ILE A 200 -5.64 3.22 -14.33
N MET A 201 -4.76 3.85 -13.56
CA MET A 201 -5.00 5.13 -12.92
C MET A 201 -3.98 6.15 -13.43
N VAL A 202 -4.44 7.32 -13.84
CA VAL A 202 -3.58 8.49 -14.09
C VAL A 202 -3.41 9.24 -12.79
N GLU A 203 -2.18 9.64 -12.50
CA GLU A 203 -1.83 10.55 -11.44
C GLU A 203 -2.07 11.99 -11.89
N LEU A 204 -3.10 12.64 -11.32
CA LEU A 204 -3.51 13.98 -11.74
C LEU A 204 -2.51 15.08 -11.35
N ALA A 205 -1.62 14.80 -10.40
CA ALA A 205 -0.54 15.71 -10.01
C ALA A 205 0.66 15.69 -10.98
N GLY A 206 0.73 14.71 -11.88
CA GLY A 206 1.82 14.59 -12.85
C GLY A 206 1.66 15.51 -14.06
N ASP A 207 2.64 15.45 -14.96
CA ASP A 207 2.55 16.05 -16.30
C ASP A 207 1.88 15.04 -17.25
N ILE A 208 0.68 15.39 -17.74
CA ILE A 208 -0.11 14.52 -18.63
C ILE A 208 0.24 14.71 -20.12
N SER A 209 1.11 15.65 -20.47
CA SER A 209 1.51 15.92 -21.87
C SER A 209 1.94 14.64 -22.63
N PRO A 210 2.69 13.70 -22.03
CA PRO A 210 3.03 12.44 -22.70
C PRO A 210 1.82 11.64 -23.19
N HIS A 211 0.69 11.69 -22.49
CA HIS A 211 -0.54 10.99 -22.90
C HIS A 211 -1.20 11.60 -24.12
N LEU A 212 -0.99 12.90 -24.35
CA LEU A 212 -1.60 13.66 -25.43
C LEU A 212 -0.72 13.66 -26.68
N GLU A 213 0.61 13.59 -26.50
CA GLU A 213 1.59 13.80 -27.56
C GLU A 213 2.15 12.50 -28.15
N LEU A 214 2.19 11.42 -27.38
CA LEU A 214 2.90 10.19 -27.75
C LEU A 214 1.95 9.05 -28.11
N ASP A 215 2.39 8.19 -29.02
CA ASP A 215 1.72 6.93 -29.31
C ASP A 215 1.93 5.88 -28.20
N SER A 216 1.12 4.83 -28.22
CA SER A 216 1.10 3.81 -27.17
C SER A 216 2.38 2.99 -27.03
N ASP A 217 3.14 2.76 -28.11
CA ASP A 217 4.39 2.00 -28.05
C ASP A 217 5.51 2.86 -27.45
N THR A 218 5.58 4.15 -27.83
CA THR A 218 6.49 5.12 -27.21
C THR A 218 6.17 5.34 -25.73
N LEU A 219 4.89 5.47 -25.38
CA LEU A 219 4.44 5.55 -23.98
C LEU A 219 4.86 4.33 -23.16
N ARG A 220 4.71 3.12 -23.73
CA ARG A 220 5.12 1.88 -23.07
C ARG A 220 6.62 1.84 -22.81
N ALA A 221 7.43 2.19 -23.80
CA ALA A 221 8.88 2.25 -23.63
C ALA A 221 9.26 3.26 -22.52
N ARG A 222 8.66 4.45 -22.54
CA ARG A 222 8.93 5.50 -21.53
C ARG A 222 8.50 5.10 -20.12
N LEU A 223 7.36 4.42 -19.97
CA LEU A 223 6.85 3.95 -18.67
C LEU A 223 7.82 2.98 -17.98
N TYR A 224 8.54 2.16 -18.76
CA TYR A 224 9.52 1.19 -18.25
C TYR A 224 10.97 1.69 -18.27
N THR A 225 11.19 2.98 -18.57
CA THR A 225 12.51 3.61 -18.48
C THR A 225 12.74 4.11 -17.05
N ALA A 226 13.92 3.83 -16.49
CA ALA A 226 14.26 4.32 -15.15
C ALA A 226 14.32 5.85 -15.14
N LYS A 227 13.91 6.48 -14.03
CA LYS A 227 13.87 7.95 -13.93
C LYS A 227 15.23 8.62 -14.18
N THR A 228 16.32 7.96 -13.80
CA THR A 228 17.70 8.43 -14.05
C THR A 228 18.05 8.49 -15.53
N ASP A 229 17.35 7.71 -16.35
CA ASP A 229 17.67 7.50 -17.77
C ASP A 229 16.67 8.26 -18.68
N LEU A 230 15.68 8.95 -18.10
CA LEU A 230 14.68 9.74 -18.83
C LEU A 230 15.21 11.10 -19.31
N GLY A 231 16.37 11.56 -18.83
CA GLY A 231 16.90 12.89 -19.13
C GLY A 231 15.92 14.00 -18.72
N ASP A 232 15.62 14.91 -19.64
CA ASP A 232 14.69 16.03 -19.41
C ASP A 232 13.22 15.66 -19.65
N HIS A 233 12.92 14.41 -20.05
CA HIS A 233 11.54 14.01 -20.33
C HIS A 233 10.76 13.71 -19.05
N ALA A 234 9.52 14.20 -18.99
CA ALA A 234 8.58 13.81 -17.94
C ALA A 234 8.26 12.31 -18.00
N ALA A 235 8.24 11.68 -16.83
CA ALA A 235 7.77 10.30 -16.68
C ALA A 235 6.26 10.20 -16.98
N VAL A 236 5.83 9.06 -17.51
CA VAL A 236 4.40 8.82 -17.79
C VAL A 236 3.63 8.73 -16.46
N PRO A 237 2.65 9.60 -16.18
CA PRO A 237 1.96 9.66 -14.89
C PRO A 237 0.86 8.59 -14.77
N VAL A 238 1.16 7.33 -15.12
CA VAL A 238 0.24 6.20 -15.01
C VAL A 238 0.75 5.18 -14.02
N LYS A 239 -0.18 4.60 -13.28
CA LYS A 239 0.09 3.44 -12.43
C LYS A 239 -1.09 2.46 -12.43
N LEU A 240 -0.80 1.24 -12.02
CA LEU A 240 -1.82 0.26 -11.70
C LEU A 240 -2.19 0.34 -10.22
N VAL A 241 -3.49 0.26 -9.95
CA VAL A 241 -4.02 0.01 -8.60
C VAL A 241 -4.62 -1.39 -8.57
N HIS A 242 -4.07 -2.26 -7.72
CA HIS A 242 -4.52 -3.64 -7.58
C HIS A 242 -5.56 -3.75 -6.45
N ILE A 243 -6.85 -3.82 -6.77
CA ILE A 243 -7.95 -3.80 -5.78
C ILE A 243 -7.95 -4.99 -4.82
N ASN A 244 -7.23 -6.07 -5.13
CA ASN A 244 -7.03 -7.20 -4.23
C ASN A 244 -5.84 -7.02 -3.27
N LYS A 245 -5.00 -5.99 -3.43
CA LYS A 245 -3.82 -5.71 -2.59
C LYS A 245 -4.05 -4.58 -1.58
N CYS A 246 -5.28 -4.49 -1.05
CA CYS A 246 -5.69 -3.51 -0.03
C CYS A 246 -5.25 -2.05 -0.33
N PRO A 247 -5.41 -1.53 -1.56
CA PRO A 247 -4.98 -0.17 -1.87
C PRO A 247 -5.88 0.83 -1.13
N VAL A 248 -5.27 1.91 -0.63
CA VAL A 248 -6.02 2.99 -0.01
C VAL A 248 -6.62 3.87 -1.10
N LEU A 249 -7.95 3.83 -1.23
CA LEU A 249 -8.73 4.72 -2.09
C LEU A 249 -9.81 5.42 -1.29
N ALA A 250 -10.01 6.71 -1.56
CA ALA A 250 -11.11 7.49 -1.00
C ALA A 250 -11.66 8.51 -1.99
N GLN A 251 -12.86 9.03 -1.72
CA GLN A 251 -13.45 10.08 -2.53
C GLN A 251 -12.58 11.35 -2.48
N ALA A 252 -12.55 12.13 -3.56
CA ALA A 252 -11.68 13.31 -3.69
C ALA A 252 -11.75 14.28 -2.49
N ASN A 253 -12.93 14.50 -1.92
CA ASN A 253 -13.17 15.38 -0.77
C ASN A 253 -12.56 14.90 0.56
N THR A 254 -12.05 13.67 0.61
CA THR A 254 -11.39 13.13 1.82
C THR A 254 -10.05 13.84 2.08
N LEU A 255 -9.36 14.23 1.00
CA LEU A 255 -8.20 15.11 1.04
C LEU A 255 -8.71 16.56 1.05
N ARG A 256 -8.63 17.17 2.23
CA ARG A 256 -9.11 18.56 2.45
C ARG A 256 -8.09 19.55 1.88
N PRO A 257 -8.49 20.79 1.53
CA PRO A 257 -7.54 21.80 1.05
C PRO A 257 -6.33 21.97 1.97
N GLU A 258 -6.53 22.03 3.29
CA GLU A 258 -5.45 22.17 4.27
C GLU A 258 -4.49 20.96 4.31
N ASP A 259 -4.99 19.75 4.04
CA ASP A 259 -4.16 18.55 3.93
C ASP A 259 -3.36 18.57 2.63
N ALA A 260 -3.97 19.04 1.53
CA ALA A 260 -3.29 19.18 0.25
C ALA A 260 -2.16 20.21 0.33
N ASP A 261 -2.39 21.36 0.97
CA ASP A 261 -1.39 22.40 1.19
C ASP A 261 -0.23 21.88 2.04
N ARG A 262 -0.53 21.17 3.16
CA ARG A 262 0.49 20.54 4.01
C ARG A 262 1.34 19.52 3.25
N LEU A 263 0.77 18.82 2.28
CA LEU A 263 1.45 17.79 1.49
C LEU A 263 2.05 18.32 0.18
N GLY A 264 1.91 19.62 -0.13
CA GLY A 264 2.40 20.22 -1.37
C GLY A 264 1.67 19.73 -2.63
N ILE A 265 0.40 19.33 -2.52
CA ILE A 265 -0.41 18.83 -3.64
C ILE A 265 -1.21 19.99 -4.24
N ASN A 266 -0.88 20.42 -5.46
CA ASN A 266 -1.62 21.45 -6.17
C ASN A 266 -2.98 20.90 -6.69
N ARG A 267 -4.05 21.23 -5.97
CA ARG A 267 -5.42 20.80 -6.31
C ARG A 267 -5.91 21.39 -7.64
N GLN A 268 -5.55 22.63 -7.95
CA GLN A 268 -5.99 23.28 -9.19
C GLN A 268 -5.38 22.58 -10.40
N HIS A 269 -4.07 22.32 -10.37
CA HIS A 269 -3.38 21.54 -11.41
C HIS A 269 -4.04 20.17 -11.64
N CYS A 270 -4.41 19.47 -10.55
CA CYS A 270 -5.09 18.18 -10.68
C CYS A 270 -6.49 18.29 -11.32
N LEU A 271 -7.23 19.36 -11.04
CA LEU A 271 -8.55 19.61 -11.64
C LEU A 271 -8.42 19.98 -13.12
N ASP A 272 -7.41 20.78 -13.47
CA ASP A 272 -7.12 21.18 -14.85
C ASP A 272 -6.75 19.94 -15.69
N ASN A 273 -5.85 19.10 -15.18
CA ASN A 273 -5.51 17.82 -15.83
C ASN A 273 -6.72 16.89 -15.98
N LEU A 274 -7.58 16.79 -14.95
CA LEU A 274 -8.80 15.98 -15.04
C LEU A 274 -9.75 16.48 -16.13
N LYS A 275 -9.88 17.81 -16.28
CA LYS A 275 -10.68 18.41 -17.34
C LYS A 275 -10.12 18.05 -18.71
N VAL A 276 -8.81 18.22 -18.91
CA VAL A 276 -8.13 17.86 -20.16
C VAL A 276 -8.33 16.39 -20.50
N LEU A 277 -8.15 15.46 -19.55
CA LEU A 277 -8.37 14.03 -19.79
C LEU A 277 -9.81 13.71 -20.20
N ARG A 278 -10.81 14.39 -19.62
CA ARG A 278 -12.23 14.20 -20.00
C ARG A 278 -12.57 14.77 -21.38
N GLU A 279 -11.85 15.79 -21.81
CA GLU A 279 -11.99 16.40 -23.14
C GLU A 279 -11.24 15.60 -24.22
N ASN A 280 -10.40 14.64 -23.84
CA ASN A 280 -9.56 13.82 -24.72
C ASN A 280 -9.68 12.31 -24.41
N PRO A 281 -10.80 11.66 -24.78
CA PRO A 281 -11.07 10.24 -24.47
C PRO A 281 -10.20 9.24 -25.22
#